data_AF-A0A2A7H2D6-F1
#
_entry.id   AF-A0A2A7H2D6-F1
#
_cell.length_a   1.000
_cell.length_b   1.000
_cell.length_c   1.000
_cell.angle_alpha   90.00
_cell.angle_beta   90.00
_cell.angle_gamma   90.00
#
_symmetry.space_group_name_H-M   'P 1'
#
loop_
_entity.id
_entity.type
_entity.pdbx_description
1 polymer ?
#
loop_
_entity_poly.entity_id
_entity_poly.type
_entity_poly.pdbx_seq_one_letter_code
_entity_poly.pdbx_strand_id
1 'polypeptide(L)' 'MNKFHWEKANKGERCATCGTNKKVEVLYYGETRTDSKLCMSCIEEMVETMEMKTKQNSYLVEKEM' A
#
# COMPACT_ATOMS: atom_id res chain seq x y z
N MET A 1 12.70 -10.58 -8.19
CA MET A 1 12.58 -9.97 -6.85
C MET A 1 11.39 -9.02 -6.87
N ASN A 2 10.29 -9.38 -6.20
CA ASN A 2 9.18 -8.45 -5.99
C ASN A 2 9.73 -7.25 -5.23
N LYS A 3 9.69 -6.07 -5.84
CA LYS A 3 10.43 -4.89 -5.34
C LYS A 3 9.83 -4.26 -4.08
N PHE A 4 8.67 -4.73 -3.63
CA PHE A 4 7.98 -4.19 -2.47
C PHE A 4 7.60 -5.30 -1.49
N HIS A 5 7.76 -5.03 -0.20
CA HIS A 5 7.24 -5.88 0.88
C HIS A 5 6.86 -5.03 2.10
N TRP A 6 5.99 -5.57 2.95
CA TRP A 6 5.56 -4.95 4.19
C TRP A 6 6.19 -5.67 5.37
N GLU A 7 6.71 -4.92 6.34
CA GLU A 7 7.20 -5.47 7.60
C GLU A 7 6.47 -4.86 8.79
N LYS A 8 6.36 -5.61 9.89
CA LYS A 8 5.71 -5.12 11.12
C LYS A 8 6.44 -3.90 11.67
N ALA A 9 5.70 -2.82 11.93
CA ALA A 9 6.23 -1.62 12.54
C ALA A 9 6.58 -1.84 14.02
N ASN A 10 7.42 -0.95 14.56
CA ASN A 10 7.78 -0.94 15.97
C ASN A 10 6.55 -0.68 16.87
N LYS A 11 6.60 -1.16 18.12
CA LYS A 11 5.55 -0.89 19.11
C LYS A 11 5.38 0.61 19.32
N GLY A 12 4.14 1.09 19.24
CA GLY A 12 3.80 2.51 19.41
C GLY A 12 3.65 3.30 18.12
N GLU A 13 4.07 2.74 16.98
CA GLU A 13 3.82 3.34 15.67
C GLU A 13 2.32 3.39 15.35
N ARG A 14 1.91 4.45 14.66
CA ARG A 14 0.52 4.69 14.29
C ARG A 14 0.39 4.72 12.78
N CYS A 15 -0.73 4.21 12.27
CA CYS A 15 -1.10 4.32 10.87
C CYS A 15 -1.17 5.81 10.49
N ALA A 16 -0.45 6.19 9.44
CA ALA A 16 -0.43 7.55 8.92
C ALA A 16 -1.79 8.00 8.39
N THR A 17 -2.62 7.07 7.92
CA THR A 17 -3.94 7.36 7.35
C THR A 17 -5.02 7.49 8.42
N CYS A 18 -5.20 6.47 9.26
CA CYS A 18 -6.33 6.41 10.21
C CYS A 18 -5.93 6.61 11.69
N GLY A 19 -4.63 6.77 11.98
CA GLY A 19 -4.13 7.05 13.34
C GLY A 19 -4.20 5.87 14.32
N THR A 20 -4.64 4.68 13.89
CA THR A 20 -4.67 3.47 14.71
C THR A 20 -3.26 2.99 15.04
N ASN A 21 -3.06 2.41 16.22
CA ASN A 21 -1.80 1.76 16.61
C ASN A 21 -1.86 0.23 16.50
N LYS A 22 -2.96 -0.31 15.96
CA LYS A 22 -3.16 -1.76 15.82
C LYS A 22 -2.55 -2.25 14.50
N LYS A 23 -1.65 -3.25 14.59
CA LYS A 23 -1.08 -3.99 13.44
C LYS A 23 -0.64 -3.06 12.29
N VAL A 24 0.26 -2.14 12.62
CA VAL A 24 0.87 -1.22 11.66
C VAL A 24 2.06 -1.91 11.01
N GLU A 25 2.18 -1.75 9.70
CA GLU A 25 3.28 -2.25 8.89
C GLU A 25 3.93 -1.08 8.12
N VAL A 26 5.20 -1.26 7.77
CA VAL A 26 6.01 -0.30 7.03
C VAL A 26 6.33 -0.88 5.66
N LEU A 27 6.14 -0.07 4.63
CA LEU A 27 6.50 -0.45 3.27
C LEU A 27 8.01 -0.32 3.05
N TYR A 28 8.59 -1.34 2.44
CA TYR A 28 9.97 -1.35 1.96
C TYR A 28 10.02 -1.43 0.44
N TYR A 29 10.96 -0.70 -0.16
CA TYR A 29 11.34 -0.83 -1.56
C TYR A 29 12.75 -1.43 -1.65
N GLY A 30 12.84 -2.70 -2.02
CA GLY A 30 14.06 -3.48 -1.84
C GLY A 30 14.45 -3.49 -0.36
N GLU A 31 15.65 -3.01 -0.04
CA GLU A 31 16.16 -2.85 1.34
C GLU A 31 15.88 -1.46 1.94
N THR A 32 15.25 -0.57 1.17
CA THR A 32 14.99 0.81 1.61
C THR A 32 13.66 0.90 2.35
N ARG A 33 13.72 1.30 3.62
CA ARG A 33 12.54 1.60 4.43
C ARG A 33 11.89 2.91 3.96
N THR A 34 10.57 2.91 3.79
CA THR A 34 9.82 4.14 3.47
C THR A 34 9.13 4.73 4.71
N ASP A 35 8.62 5.95 4.56
CA ASP A 35 7.82 6.63 5.60
C ASP A 35 6.36 6.15 5.66
N SER A 36 5.96 5.24 4.74
CA SER A 36 4.60 4.71 4.66
C SER A 36 4.36 3.69 5.77
N LYS A 37 3.71 4.15 6.84
CA LYS A 37 3.28 3.35 8.00
C LYS A 37 1.77 3.18 7.96
N LEU A 38 1.27 2.01 7.59
CA LEU A 38 -0.17 1.77 7.42
C LEU A 38 -0.62 0.58 8.24
N CYS A 39 -1.85 0.62 8.75
CA CYS A 39 -2.48 -0.59 9.27
C CYS A 39 -2.99 -1.46 8.12
N MET A 40 -3.17 -2.76 8.38
CA MET A 40 -3.67 -3.73 7.40
C MET A 40 -4.88 -3.25 6.60
N SER A 41 -5.89 -2.67 7.26
CA SER A 41 -7.09 -2.19 6.56
C SER A 41 -6.79 -1.07 5.55
N CYS A 42 -5.92 -0.12 5.91
CA CYS A 42 -5.52 0.94 4.99
C CYS A 42 -4.61 0.42 3.86
N ILE A 43 -3.87 -0.68 4.09
CA ILE A 43 -3.10 -1.35 3.03
C ILE A 43 -4.05 -2.01 2.03
N GLU A 44 -5.04 -2.75 2.52
CA GLU A 44 -6.05 -3.41 1.69
C GLU A 44 -6.80 -2.40 0.80
N GLU A 45 -7.31 -1.31 1.39
CA GLU A 45 -7.97 -0.22 0.65
C GLU A 45 -7.05 0.40 -0.42
N MET A 46 -5.77 0.59 -0.09
CA MET A 46 -4.79 1.16 -1.02
C MET A 46 -4.54 0.22 -2.21
N VAL A 47 -4.37 -1.08 -1.95
CA VAL A 47 -4.16 -2.10 -2.99
C VAL A 47 -5.38 -2.19 -3.89
N GLU A 48 -6.59 -2.25 -3.33
CA GLU A 48 -7.84 -2.26 -4.10
C GLU A 48 -7.95 -1.02 -5.01
N THR A 49 -7.62 0.16 -4.48
CA THR A 49 -7.63 1.40 -5.26
C THR A 49 -6.63 1.36 -6.42
N MET A 50 -5.44 0.80 -6.20
CA MET A 50 -4.42 0.66 -7.25
C MET A 50 -4.83 -0.36 -8.32
N GLU A 51 -5.44 -1.47 -7.93
CA GLU A 51 -5.95 -2.48 -8.86
C GLU A 51 -7.13 -1.98 -9.69
N MET A 52 -8.06 -1.21 -9.09
CA MET A 52 -9.17 -0.59 -9.82
C MET A 52 -8.68 0.43 -10.85
N LYS A 53 -7.71 1.29 -10.49
CA LYS A 53 -7.12 2.24 -11.43
C LYS A 53 -6.41 1.56 -12.59
N THR A 54 -5.77 0.42 -12.34
CA THR A 54 -5.11 -0.37 -13.39
C THR A 54 -6.12 -0.95 -14.38
N LYS A 55 -7.25 -1.47 -13.91
CA LYS A 55 -8.34 -1.97 -14.76
C LYS A 55 -9.02 -0.84 -15.55
N GLN A 56 -9.23 0.32 -14.94
CA GLN A 56 -9.88 1.43 -15.65
C GLN A 56 -9.00 1.97 -16.80
N ASN A 57 -7.67 1.99 -16.63
CA ASN A 57 -6.76 2.39 -17.70
C ASN A 57 -6.71 1.38 -18.86
N SER A 58 -6.78 0.06 -18.60
CA SER A 58 -6.80 -0.93 -19.69
C SER A 58 -8.07 -0.80 -20.55
N TYR A 59 -9.23 -0.52 -19.92
CA TYR A 59 -10.48 -0.30 -20.65
C TYR A 59 -10.49 0.96 -21.53
N LEU A 60 -9.71 1.99 -21.18
CA LEU A 60 -9.63 3.22 -21.98
C LEU A 60 -8.73 3.04 -23.21
N VAL A 61 -7.63 2.30 -23.08
CA VAL A 61 -6.72 2.00 -24.20
C VAL A 61 -7.40 1.11 -25.25
N GLU A 62 -8.20 0.13 -24.84
CA GLU A 62 -8.91 -0.76 -25.78
C GLU A 62 -10.03 -0.05 -26.57
N LYS A 63 -10.51 1.12 -26.11
CA LYS A 63 -11.54 1.91 -26.82
C LYS A 63 -10.98 2.93 -27.81
N GLU A 64 -9.69 3.21 -27.75
CA GLU A 64 -8.99 4.11 -28.68
C GLU A 64 -8.24 3.37 -29.80
N MET A 65 -8.30 2.04 -29.84
CA MET A 65 -7.87 1.19 -30.95
C MET A 65 -9.07 0.78 -31.83
#